data_AF-C6PT31-F1
#
_entry.id   AF-C6PT31-F1
#
_cell.length_a   1.000
_cell.length_b   1.000
_cell.length_c   1.000
_cell.angle_alpha   90.00
_cell.angle_beta   90.00
_cell.angle_gamma   90.00
#
_symmetry.space_group_name_H-M   'P 1'
#
loop_
_entity.id
_entity.type
_entity.pdbx_description
1 polymer ?
#
loop_
_entity_poly.entity_id
_entity_poly.type
_entity_poly.pdbx_seq_one_letter_code
_entity_poly.pdbx_strand_id
1 'polypeptide(L)' 'MFIKTNLPQKASETIQKIPDVKLLKVENDGISILINTELHDIFEILKNLHEDGINVEGCFEVKQNLEDKFVKMMGEGSNE' A
#
# COMPACT_ATOMS: atom_id res chain seq x y z
N MET A 1 -3.10 2.15 -3.07
CA MET A 1 -4.07 2.01 -1.96
C MET A 1 -3.34 2.19 -0.63
N PHE A 2 -3.96 2.83 0.35
CA PHE A 2 -3.44 2.98 1.70
C PHE A 2 -4.36 2.27 2.68
N ILE A 3 -3.80 1.40 3.51
CA ILE A 3 -4.50 0.64 4.55
C ILE A 3 -4.04 1.18 5.89
N LYS A 4 -4.94 1.85 6.60
CA LYS A 4 -4.73 2.36 7.95
C LYS A 4 -4.87 1.21 8.95
N THR A 5 -3.87 1.03 9.80
CA THR A 5 -3.85 -0.09 10.75
C THR A 5 -3.03 0.23 11.99
N ASN A 6 -3.39 -0.43 13.10
CA ASN A 6 -2.66 -0.36 14.36
C ASN A 6 -1.30 -1.09 14.34
N LEU A 7 -1.04 -1.96 13.37
CA LEU A 7 0.20 -2.76 13.27
C LEU A 7 0.83 -2.72 11.87
N PRO A 8 1.36 -1.57 11.41
CA PRO A 8 1.88 -1.41 10.04
C PRO A 8 3.03 -2.35 9.68
N GLN A 9 3.93 -2.62 10.64
CA GLN A 9 5.05 -3.56 10.46
C GLN A 9 4.55 -4.98 10.15
N LYS A 10 3.64 -5.51 10.98
CA LYS A 10 3.05 -6.84 10.79
C LYS A 10 2.21 -6.91 9.52
N ALA A 11 1.47 -5.85 9.21
CA ALA A 11 0.73 -5.74 7.97
C ALA A 11 1.66 -5.80 6.75
N SER A 12 2.83 -5.16 6.82
CA SER A 12 3.81 -5.20 5.73
C SER A 12 4.32 -6.62 5.45
N GLU A 13 4.59 -7.40 6.49
CA GLU A 13 5.02 -8.80 6.38
C GLU A 13 3.90 -9.69 5.81
N THR A 14 2.65 -9.42 6.19
CA THR A 14 1.47 -10.13 5.67
C THR A 14 1.31 -9.88 4.18
N ILE A 15 1.36 -8.60 3.77
CA ILE A 15 1.23 -8.18 2.38
C ILE A 15 2.33 -8.76 1.49
N GLN A 16 3.57 -8.81 1.97
CA GLN A 16 4.69 -9.36 1.19
C GLN A 16 4.54 -10.85 0.84
N LYS A 17 3.66 -11.59 1.54
CA LYS A 17 3.36 -12.99 1.25
C LYS A 17 2.26 -13.17 0.22
N ILE A 18 1.49 -12.12 -0.09
CA ILE A 18 0.39 -12.18 -1.06
C ILE A 18 0.98 -11.99 -2.46
N PRO A 19 0.78 -12.96 -3.39
CA PRO A 19 1.23 -12.80 -4.77
C PRO A 19 0.55 -11.60 -5.43
N ASP A 20 1.24 -10.98 -6.38
CA ASP A 20 0.72 -9.87 -7.20
C ASP A 20 0.23 -8.63 -6.41
N VAL A 21 0.58 -8.55 -5.13
CA VAL A 21 0.44 -7.36 -4.29
C VAL A 21 1.83 -6.82 -3.97
N LYS A 22 2.05 -5.54 -4.26
CA LYS A 22 3.34 -4.89 -4.01
C LYS A 22 3.21 -3.89 -2.86
N LEU A 23 3.99 -4.09 -1.81
CA LEU A 23 4.18 -3.09 -0.77
C LEU A 23 4.97 -1.89 -1.35
N LEU A 24 4.41 -0.69 -1.21
CA LEU A 24 5.04 0.56 -1.66
C LEU A 24 5.76 1.27 -0.52
N LYS A 25 5.09 1.38 0.64
CA LYS A 25 5.61 2.13 1.79
C LYS A 25 4.98 1.62 3.08
N VAL A 26 5.76 1.62 4.15
CA VAL A 26 5.27 1.41 5.52
C VAL A 26 5.34 2.75 6.23
N GLU A 27 4.24 3.15 6.85
CA GLU A 27 4.08 4.40 7.58
C GLU A 27 3.67 4.10 9.03
N ASN A 28 3.72 5.09 9.91
CA ASN A 28 3.46 4.86 11.34
C ASN A 28 2.02 4.45 11.64
N ASP A 29 1.08 4.83 10.77
CA ASP A 29 -0.36 4.63 10.91
C ASP A 29 -0.95 3.66 9.87
N GLY A 30 -0.11 3.10 8.98
CA GLY A 30 -0.60 2.21 7.95
C GLY A 30 0.44 1.80 6.92
N ILE A 31 -0.04 1.16 5.86
CA ILE A 31 0.78 0.71 4.73
C ILE A 31 0.18 1.15 3.41
N SER A 32 1.05 1.56 2.48
CA SER A 32 0.69 1.81 1.09
C SER A 32 1.01 0.57 0.25
N ILE A 33 0.03 0.08 -0.49
CA ILE A 33 0.14 -1.07 -1.37
C ILE A 33 -0.31 -0.73 -2.79
N LEU A 34 0.26 -1.44 -3.76
CA LEU A 34 -0.19 -1.49 -5.14
C LEU A 34 -0.79 -2.88 -5.38
N ILE A 35 -2.03 -2.90 -5.84
CA ILE A 35 -2.80 -4.12 -6.13
C ILE A 35 -3.32 -4.00 -7.55
N ASN A 36 -3.34 -5.13 -8.26
CA ASN A 36 -4.12 -5.21 -9.50
C ASN A 36 -5.53 -5.70 -9.15
N THR A 37 -6.51 -4.80 -9.20
CA THR A 37 -7.91 -5.10 -8.87
C THR A 37 -8.60 -6.01 -9.88
N GLU A 38 -8.00 -6.26 -11.05
CA GLU A 38 -8.50 -7.25 -12.00
C GLU A 38 -8.10 -8.68 -11.63
N LEU A 39 -7.03 -8.83 -10.83
CA LEU A 39 -6.49 -10.12 -10.40
C LEU A 39 -6.79 -10.45 -8.94
N HIS A 40 -6.86 -9.42 -8.08
CA HIS A 40 -7.09 -9.59 -6.65
C HIS A 40 -8.23 -8.72 -6.15
N ASP A 41 -9.13 -9.34 -5.38
CA ASP A 41 -10.12 -8.61 -4.62
C ASP A 41 -9.45 -7.99 -3.38
N ILE A 42 -9.67 -6.70 -3.19
CA ILE A 42 -9.25 -5.98 -1.99
C ILE A 42 -9.76 -6.67 -0.72
N PHE A 43 -10.93 -7.31 -0.78
CA PHE A 43 -11.53 -7.98 0.36
C PHE A 43 -10.70 -9.17 0.85
N GLU A 44 -10.03 -9.90 -0.05
CA GLU A 44 -9.10 -10.98 0.31
C GLU A 44 -7.90 -10.45 1.08
N ILE A 45 -7.37 -9.30 0.67
CA ILE A 45 -6.25 -8.65 1.35
C ILE A 45 -6.66 -8.23 2.76
N LEU A 46 -7.82 -7.60 2.91
CA LEU A 46 -8.35 -7.21 4.22
C LEU A 46 -8.63 -8.43 5.12
N LYS A 47 -9.12 -9.52 4.54
CA LYS A 47 -9.34 -10.79 5.26
C LYS A 47 -8.03 -11.38 5.79
N ASN A 48 -6.99 -11.44 4.95
CA ASN A 48 -5.67 -11.93 5.37
C ASN A 48 -5.08 -11.11 6.52
N LEU A 49 -5.21 -9.78 6.46
CA LEU A 49 -4.79 -8.90 7.57
C LEU A 49 -5.56 -9.19 8.86
N HIS A 50 -6.88 -9.33 8.77
CA HIS A 50 -7.71 -9.66 9.92
C HIS A 50 -7.37 -11.03 10.53
N GLU A 51 -7.12 -12.05 9.70
CA GLU A 51 -6.70 -13.40 10.14
C GLU A 51 -5.34 -13.38 10.85
N ASP A 52 -4.44 -12.49 10.43
CA ASP A 52 -3.17 -12.22 11.13
C ASP A 52 -3.34 -11.32 12.37
N GLY A 53 -4.58 -11.04 12.79
CA GLY A 53 -4.89 -10.26 13.99
C GLY A 53 -4.57 -8.77 13.87
N ILE A 54 -4.52 -8.26 12.65
CA ILE A 54 -4.25 -6.85 12.36
C ILE A 54 -5.59 -6.12 12.26
N ASN A 55 -5.77 -5.06 13.04
CA ASN A 55 -6.98 -4.25 12.97
C ASN A 55 -6.84 -3.23 11.84
N VAL A 56 -7.73 -3.30 10.85
CA VAL A 56 -7.81 -2.32 9.76
C VAL A 56 -8.79 -1.24 10.18
N GLU A 57 -8.30 -0.01 10.33
CA GLU A 57 -9.08 1.15 10.74
C GLU A 57 -9.69 1.90 9.55
N GLY A 58 -9.14 1.69 8.35
CA GLY A 58 -9.63 2.29 7.12
C GLY A 58 -8.82 1.85 5.91
N CYS A 59 -9.44 1.90 4.74
CA CYS A 59 -8.80 1.59 3.48
C CYS A 59 -9.14 2.65 2.44
N PHE A 60 -8.13 3.25 1.83
CA PHE A 60 -8.26 4.43 0.99
C PHE A 60 -7.59 4.19 -0.36
N GLU A 61 -8.32 4.46 -1.44
CA GLU A 61 -7.72 4.48 -2.77
C GLU A 61 -6.84 5.73 -2.90
N VAL A 62 -5.53 5.54 -2.87
CA VAL A 62 -4.58 6.60 -3.17
C VAL A 62 -4.46 6.70 -4.68
N LYS A 63 -5.20 7.64 -5.28
CA LYS A 63 -4.94 8.07 -6.65
C LYS A 63 -3.62 8.85 -6.64
N GLN A 64 -2.53 8.16 -6.99
CA GLN A 64 -1.32 8.90 -7.36
C GLN A 64 -1.66 9.64 -8.65
N ASN A 65 -1.83 10.96 -8.57
CA ASN A 65 -1.89 11.78 -9.76
C ASN A 65 -0.60 11.55 -10.54
N LEU A 66 -0.71 11.23 -11.83
CA LEU A 66 0.45 11.02 -12.72
C LEU A 66 1.43 12.22 -12.63
N GLU A 67 0.89 13.41 -12.37
CA GLU A 67 1.64 14.65 -12.13
C GLU A 67 2.66 14.54 -11.00
N ASP A 68 2.32 13.92 -9.85
CA ASP A 68 3.27 13.72 -8.74
C ASP A 68 4.44 12.81 -9.12
N LYS A 69 4.20 11.81 -9.99
CA LYS A 69 5.28 10.95 -10.52
C LYS A 69 6.17 11.70 -11.52
N PHE A 70 5.58 12.55 -12.36
CA PHE A 70 6.33 13.36 -13.33
C PHE A 70 7.22 14.39 -12.64
N VAL A 71 6.70 15.11 -11.64
CA VAL A 71 7.47 16.10 -10.88
C VAL A 71 8.65 15.46 -10.16
N LYS A 72 8.48 14.26 -9.61
CA LYS A 72 9.55 13.53 -8.92
C LYS A 72 10.64 13.02 -9.87
N MET A 73 10.25 12.54 -11.06
CA MET A 73 11.21 12.13 -12.10
C MET A 73 11.96 13.32 -12.73
N MET A 74 11.32 14.48 -12.87
CA MET A 74 11.96 15.69 -13.40
C MET A 74 12.81 16.42 -12.35
N GLY A 75 12.50 16.26 -11.06
CA GLY A 75 13.23 16.91 -9.95
C GLY A 75 14.60 16.29 -9.62
N GLU A 76 14.85 15.03 -9.96
CA GLU A 76 16.17 14.38 -9.78
C GLU A 76 17.17 14.71 -10.91
N GLY A 77 16.74 15.47 -11.93
CA GLY A 77 17.57 15.85 -13.10
C GLY A 77 18.10 17.28 -13.12
N SER A 78 17.85 18.08 -12.07
CA SER A 78 18.32 19.48 -12.01
C SER A 78 19.32 19.64 -10.87
N ASN A 79 20.51 19.09 -11.07
CA ASN A 79 21.70 19.53 -10.37
C ASN A 79 22.66 20.10 -11.41
N GLU A 80 22.43 21.35 -11.78
CA GLU A 80 23.42 22.24 -12.39
C GLU A 80 23.58 23.48 -11.50
#